data_AF-A0A7J6JS23-F1
#
_entry.id   AF-A0A7J6JS23-F1
#
_cell.length_a   1.000
_cell.length_b   1.000
_cell.length_c   1.000
_cell.angle_alpha   90.00
_cell.angle_beta   90.00
_cell.angle_gamma   90.00
#
_symmetry.space_group_name_H-M   'P 1'
#
loop_
_entity.id
_entity.type
_entity.pdbx_description
1 polymer ?
#
loop_
_entity_poly.entity_id
_entity_poly.type
_entity_poly.pdbx_seq_one_letter_code
_entity_poly.pdbx_strand_id
1 'polypeptide(L)'
;MLTQVAESPAALQKIRDTFKNSTDLVLGFSDEAGCSGFWDEVFPTQQQLVLAFVTESLARMGCNLDALAPGEALEITNTLPKHQNLLQIIYKILQDGGLVKPQHGRFLRTYQPVDKTPSWAIYNQLIRDHPLHNSEHELLQVAGSKLAECLAGAIEPLSLIFGKSRGLLQEFYTNAPMFVAASKFACEIIGRAFAGVTSRVEILEVGAGLGGTTKYVLDKLVENAVPFTYTYTDISSSFLAEAKKRYAHLPPGSVEFVPLDIEKTPPEKLCGRFHAVLSSNCVHATRSLAASCGNIRKLLRPGGFVVLVEFTTRLSWLDLVFGLLEGWWRFDDGRTHCLADEHLWESTLKAVGFENVLWSDAEGNDKPNPQTLVAF
;
A
#
# COMPACT_ATOMS: atom_id res chain seq x y z
N MET A 1 33.03 14.29 -13.17
CA MET A 1 32.23 15.52 -13.19
C MET A 1 31.05 15.25 -14.11
N LEU A 2 29.95 14.71 -13.56
CA LEU A 2 28.75 14.40 -14.34
C LEU A 2 28.05 15.73 -14.60
N THR A 3 28.09 16.21 -15.83
CA THR A 3 27.23 17.28 -16.31
C THR A 3 25.79 16.87 -16.08
N GLN A 4 25.09 17.57 -15.18
CA GLN A 4 23.63 17.51 -15.10
C GLN A 4 23.10 17.90 -16.48
N VAL A 5 22.68 16.90 -17.26
CA VAL A 5 21.91 17.14 -18.47
C VAL A 5 20.59 17.70 -17.98
N ALA A 6 20.41 19.01 -18.10
CA ALA A 6 19.18 19.69 -17.72
C ALA A 6 17.99 18.99 -18.38
N GLU A 7 16.96 18.74 -17.59
CA GLU A 7 15.76 18.05 -18.05
C GLU A 7 15.07 18.84 -19.15
N SER A 8 14.50 18.17 -20.16
CA SER A 8 13.77 18.85 -21.23
C SER A 8 12.49 19.47 -20.67
N PRO A 9 12.35 20.81 -20.62
CA PRO A 9 11.19 21.44 -20.00
C PRO A 9 9.85 21.00 -20.61
N ALA A 10 9.86 20.64 -21.90
CA ALA A 10 8.67 20.16 -22.61
C ALA A 10 8.20 18.78 -22.13
N ALA A 11 9.13 17.88 -21.76
CA ALA A 11 8.78 16.55 -21.27
C ALA A 11 8.11 16.63 -19.89
N LEU A 12 8.68 17.42 -18.99
CA LEU A 12 8.14 17.63 -17.64
C LEU A 12 6.77 18.32 -17.70
N GLN A 13 6.61 19.32 -18.57
CA GLN A 13 5.33 19.99 -18.78
C GLN A 13 4.25 19.02 -19.29
N LYS A 14 4.60 18.11 -20.21
CA LYS A 14 3.67 17.07 -20.68
C LYS A 14 3.19 16.16 -19.54
N ILE A 15 4.06 15.77 -18.61
CA ILE A 15 3.68 14.95 -17.46
C ILE A 15 2.75 15.72 -16.52
N ARG A 16 3.08 16.99 -16.24
CA ARG A 16 2.22 17.87 -15.45
C ARG A 16 0.83 18.01 -16.05
N ASP A 17 0.73 18.25 -17.36
CA ASP A 17 -0.55 18.42 -18.05
C ASP A 17 -1.32 17.10 -18.14
N THR A 18 -0.62 15.98 -18.40
CA THR A 18 -1.21 14.64 -18.34
C THR A 18 -1.86 14.37 -16.99
N PHE A 19 -1.16 14.68 -15.90
CA PHE A 19 -1.68 14.48 -14.55
C PHE A 19 -2.92 15.35 -14.30
N LYS A 20 -2.82 16.66 -14.53
CA LYS A 20 -3.94 17.60 -14.33
C LYS A 20 -5.17 17.25 -15.15
N ASN A 21 -5.01 16.83 -16.40
CA ASN A 21 -6.14 16.47 -17.26
C ASN A 21 -6.76 15.11 -16.90
N SER A 22 -6.18 14.40 -15.92
CA SER A 22 -6.64 13.08 -15.49
C SER A 22 -7.28 13.11 -14.10
N THR A 23 -7.12 14.18 -13.30
CA THR A 23 -7.64 14.23 -11.91
C THR A 23 -9.13 13.94 -11.83
N ASP A 24 -9.91 14.38 -12.82
CA ASP A 24 -11.36 14.17 -12.86
C ASP A 24 -11.75 12.69 -13.06
N LEU A 25 -10.79 11.83 -13.45
CA LEU A 25 -11.01 10.39 -13.62
C LEU A 25 -10.87 9.60 -12.32
N VAL A 26 -10.30 10.19 -11.28
CA VAL A 26 -10.05 9.51 -10.00
C VAL A 26 -11.35 8.96 -9.43
N LEU A 27 -12.38 9.81 -9.34
CA LEU A 27 -13.71 9.40 -8.86
C LEU A 27 -14.38 8.39 -9.79
N GLY A 28 -14.27 8.57 -11.11
CA GLY A 28 -14.83 7.62 -12.07
C GLY A 28 -14.23 6.20 -11.93
N PHE A 29 -12.92 6.09 -11.67
CA PHE A 29 -12.30 4.79 -11.41
C PHE A 29 -12.70 4.21 -10.05
N SER A 30 -12.92 5.05 -9.04
CA SER A 30 -13.47 4.61 -7.75
C SER A 30 -14.89 4.06 -7.90
N ASP A 31 -15.74 4.72 -8.69
CA ASP A 31 -17.10 4.28 -8.99
C ASP A 31 -17.09 2.94 -9.73
N GLU A 32 -16.31 2.84 -10.80
CA GLU A 32 -16.18 1.62 -11.60
C GLU A 32 -15.65 0.43 -10.79
N ALA A 33 -14.72 0.68 -9.86
CA ALA A 33 -14.17 -0.37 -9.01
C ALA A 33 -15.09 -0.71 -7.82
N GLY A 34 -16.08 0.14 -7.53
CA GLY A 34 -17.01 -0.01 -6.41
C GLY A 34 -16.40 0.35 -5.06
N CYS A 35 -15.55 1.39 -5.00
CA CYS A 35 -14.98 1.91 -3.74
C CYS A 35 -15.29 3.38 -3.44
N SER A 36 -16.08 4.05 -4.28
CA SER A 36 -16.67 5.34 -3.92
C SER A 36 -17.56 5.21 -2.69
N GLY A 37 -17.54 6.20 -1.79
CA GLY A 37 -18.27 6.13 -0.54
C GLY A 37 -17.68 5.18 0.50
N PHE A 38 -16.52 4.55 0.24
CA PHE A 38 -15.90 3.60 1.18
C PHE A 38 -15.78 4.18 2.61
N TRP A 39 -15.37 5.44 2.72
CA TRP A 39 -15.13 6.09 4.01
C TRP A 39 -16.39 6.28 4.85
N ASP A 40 -17.53 6.47 4.19
CA ASP A 40 -18.81 6.71 4.86
C ASP A 40 -19.61 5.41 5.04
N GLU A 41 -19.52 4.47 4.08
CA GLU A 41 -20.36 3.27 4.04
C GLU A 41 -19.68 2.01 4.60
N VAL A 42 -18.39 1.80 4.30
CA VAL A 42 -17.67 0.54 4.60
C VAL A 42 -16.76 0.69 5.82
N PHE A 43 -15.96 1.76 5.83
CA PHE A 43 -14.92 2.02 6.82
C PHE A 43 -15.44 2.03 8.26
N PRO A 44 -16.61 2.61 8.61
CA PRO A 44 -17.08 2.64 10.00
C PRO A 44 -17.32 1.23 10.56
N THR A 45 -17.99 0.36 9.80
CA THR A 45 -18.24 -1.04 10.20
C THR A 45 -16.94 -1.85 10.22
N GLN A 46 -15.99 -1.57 9.32
CA GLN A 46 -14.66 -2.17 9.34
C GLN A 46 -13.85 -1.77 10.59
N GLN A 47 -13.89 -0.50 10.99
CA GLN A 47 -13.27 -0.03 12.23
C GLN A 47 -13.92 -0.65 13.47
N GLN A 48 -15.24 -0.83 13.46
CA GLN A 48 -15.96 -1.57 14.50
C GLN A 48 -15.45 -3.01 14.62
N LEU A 49 -15.25 -3.70 13.49
CA LEU A 49 -14.69 -5.06 13.47
C LEU A 49 -13.25 -5.11 14.01
N VAL A 50 -12.41 -4.15 13.62
CA VAL A 50 -11.05 -3.99 14.16
C VAL A 50 -11.07 -3.87 15.68
N LEU A 51 -11.94 -2.99 16.22
CA LEU A 51 -12.05 -2.76 17.65
C LEU A 51 -12.58 -4.00 18.39
N ALA A 52 -13.53 -4.72 17.81
CA ALA A 52 -14.04 -5.99 18.34
C ALA A 52 -12.91 -7.04 18.43
N PHE A 53 -12.11 -7.23 17.37
CA PHE A 53 -10.98 -8.16 17.42
C PHE A 53 -9.94 -7.81 18.47
N VAL A 54 -9.61 -6.53 18.60
CA VAL A 54 -8.67 -6.06 19.64
C VAL A 54 -9.23 -6.36 21.02
N THR A 55 -10.45 -5.92 21.32
CA THR A 55 -11.04 -6.06 22.66
C THR A 55 -11.27 -7.52 23.04
N GLU A 56 -11.76 -8.36 22.13
CA GLU A 56 -11.91 -9.81 22.36
C GLU A 56 -10.55 -10.50 22.58
N SER A 57 -9.52 -10.09 21.83
CA SER A 57 -8.17 -10.66 21.99
C SER A 57 -7.54 -10.24 23.31
N LEU A 58 -7.68 -8.99 23.72
CA LEU A 58 -7.18 -8.53 25.02
C LEU A 58 -7.89 -9.23 26.18
N ALA A 59 -9.20 -9.42 26.10
CA ALA A 59 -9.94 -10.23 27.08
C ALA A 59 -9.40 -11.66 27.19
N ARG A 60 -9.11 -12.33 26.05
CA ARG A 60 -8.49 -13.67 26.04
C ARG A 60 -7.08 -13.69 26.63
N MET A 61 -6.36 -12.57 26.57
CA MET A 61 -5.02 -12.41 27.13
C MET A 61 -5.02 -11.97 28.61
N GLY A 62 -6.21 -11.85 29.23
CA GLY A 62 -6.37 -11.45 30.63
C GLY A 62 -6.54 -9.95 30.87
N CYS A 63 -6.66 -9.15 29.80
CA CYS A 63 -6.83 -7.71 29.84
C CYS A 63 -8.24 -7.33 29.38
N ASN A 64 -9.23 -7.51 30.26
CA ASN A 64 -10.63 -7.24 29.93
C ASN A 64 -11.00 -5.78 30.21
N LEU A 65 -11.21 -4.99 29.16
CA LEU A 65 -11.55 -3.56 29.26
C LEU A 65 -12.87 -3.27 30.00
N ASP A 66 -13.79 -4.24 30.06
CA ASP A 66 -15.05 -4.10 30.80
C ASP A 66 -14.91 -4.29 32.30
N ALA A 67 -13.85 -4.96 32.73
CA ALA A 67 -13.53 -5.11 34.14
C ALA A 67 -12.79 -3.89 34.70
N LEU A 68 -12.32 -2.97 33.83
CA LEU A 68 -11.58 -1.77 34.22
C LEU A 68 -12.51 -0.59 34.49
N ALA A 69 -12.32 0.07 35.62
CA ALA A 69 -12.97 1.33 35.95
C ALA A 69 -12.35 2.51 35.18
N PRO A 70 -13.12 3.56 34.87
CA PRO A 70 -12.58 4.78 34.27
C PRO A 70 -11.42 5.36 35.09
N GLY A 71 -10.30 5.65 34.43
CA GLY A 71 -9.06 6.12 35.05
C GLY A 71 -8.06 5.01 35.41
N GLU A 72 -8.45 3.74 35.38
CA GLU A 72 -7.50 2.63 35.55
C GLU A 72 -6.59 2.49 34.32
N ALA A 73 -5.33 2.14 34.57
CA ALA A 73 -4.35 1.92 33.51
C ALA A 73 -4.63 0.61 32.79
N LEU A 74 -4.64 0.65 31.46
CA LEU A 74 -4.67 -0.53 30.62
C LEU A 74 -3.24 -1.03 30.44
N GLU A 75 -2.97 -2.25 30.89
CA GLU A 75 -1.67 -2.91 30.75
C GLU A 75 -1.84 -4.19 29.95
N ILE A 76 -1.31 -4.21 28.72
CA ILE A 76 -1.31 -5.40 27.87
C ILE A 76 -0.06 -6.23 28.18
N THR A 77 -0.26 -7.40 28.81
CA THR A 77 0.81 -8.35 29.16
C THR A 77 0.77 -9.60 28.28
N ASN A 78 1.74 -10.52 28.44
CA ASN A 78 1.79 -11.82 27.74
C ASN A 78 1.98 -11.74 26.22
N THR A 79 2.74 -10.76 25.76
CA THR A 79 3.06 -10.55 24.35
C THR A 79 4.53 -10.83 24.07
N LEU A 80 4.86 -11.37 22.89
CA LEU A 80 6.25 -11.49 22.46
C LEU A 80 6.90 -10.10 22.25
N PRO A 81 8.18 -9.91 22.62
CA PRO A 81 8.87 -8.62 22.45
C PRO A 81 8.89 -8.10 21.01
N LYS A 82 8.87 -8.99 20.01
CA LYS A 82 8.84 -8.60 18.59
C LYS A 82 7.59 -7.79 18.20
N HIS A 83 6.53 -7.82 18.99
CA HIS A 83 5.27 -7.12 18.72
C HIS A 83 5.15 -5.75 19.39
N GLN A 84 6.22 -5.20 19.98
CA GLN A 84 6.16 -3.90 20.68
C GLN A 84 5.58 -2.77 19.83
N ASN A 85 5.96 -2.66 18.56
CA ASN A 85 5.42 -1.64 17.65
C ASN A 85 3.92 -1.85 17.39
N LEU A 86 3.49 -3.09 17.16
CA LEU A 86 2.07 -3.42 17.00
C LEU A 86 1.28 -3.12 18.27
N LEU A 87 1.85 -3.28 19.47
CA LEU A 87 1.17 -2.92 20.71
C LEU A 87 0.92 -1.42 20.84
N GLN A 88 1.86 -0.58 20.41
CA GLN A 88 1.63 0.87 20.35
C GLN A 88 0.49 1.21 19.40
N ILE A 89 0.41 0.49 18.27
CA ILE A 89 -0.72 0.60 17.35
C ILE A 89 -2.03 0.14 17.98
N ILE A 90 -2.05 -0.96 18.73
CA ILE A 90 -3.25 -1.44 19.43
C ILE A 90 -3.75 -0.40 20.45
N TYR A 91 -2.87 0.21 21.22
CA TYR A 91 -3.27 1.33 22.10
C TYR A 91 -3.85 2.50 21.31
N LYS A 92 -3.28 2.83 20.15
CA LYS A 92 -3.81 3.87 19.27
C LYS A 92 -5.20 3.51 18.71
N ILE A 93 -5.43 2.26 18.29
CA ILE A 93 -6.75 1.76 17.86
C ILE A 93 -7.78 1.91 18.99
N LEU A 94 -7.42 1.53 20.22
CA LEU A 94 -8.29 1.70 21.38
C LEU A 94 -8.57 3.17 21.71
N GLN A 95 -7.57 4.05 21.53
CA GLN A 95 -7.71 5.48 21.70
C GLN A 95 -8.64 6.08 20.65
N ASP A 96 -8.49 5.68 19.39
CA ASP A 96 -9.32 6.16 18.28
C ASP A 96 -10.78 5.69 18.43
N GLY A 97 -10.99 4.49 18.97
CA GLY A 97 -12.31 4.01 19.43
C GLY A 97 -12.81 4.66 20.74
N GLY A 98 -12.06 5.59 21.31
CA GLY A 98 -12.42 6.32 22.54
C GLY A 98 -12.38 5.49 23.82
N LEU A 99 -11.91 4.24 23.80
CA LEU A 99 -11.91 3.33 24.94
C LEU A 99 -10.81 3.63 25.97
N VAL A 100 -9.71 4.23 25.51
CA VAL A 100 -8.60 4.68 26.34
C VAL A 100 -8.15 6.09 25.98
N LYS A 101 -7.43 6.75 26.89
CA LYS A 101 -6.78 8.04 26.64
C LYS A 101 -5.34 8.03 27.15
N PRO A 102 -4.39 8.69 26.46
CA PRO A 102 -3.02 8.79 26.94
C PRO A 102 -2.94 9.74 28.15
N GLN A 103 -2.26 9.33 29.21
CA GLN A 103 -1.98 10.13 30.39
C GLN A 103 -0.68 9.67 31.06
N HIS A 104 0.28 10.60 31.23
CA HIS A 104 1.58 10.35 31.87
C HIS A 104 2.34 9.12 31.34
N GLY A 105 2.36 8.93 30.01
CA GLY A 105 3.05 7.81 29.36
C GLY A 105 2.34 6.46 29.48
N ARG A 106 1.10 6.42 29.96
CA ARG A 106 0.23 5.23 30.00
C ARG A 106 -1.09 5.51 29.29
N PHE A 107 -1.86 4.45 29.03
CA PHE A 107 -3.21 4.54 28.49
C PHE A 107 -4.22 4.21 29.59
N LEU A 108 -5.13 5.13 29.89
CA LEU A 108 -6.13 4.94 30.93
C LEU A 108 -7.51 4.71 30.33
N ARG A 109 -8.28 3.81 30.95
CA ARG A 109 -9.66 3.52 30.59
C ARG A 109 -10.54 4.78 30.65
N THR A 110 -11.37 5.00 29.63
CA THR A 110 -12.35 6.10 29.60
C THR A 110 -13.72 5.63 30.10
N TYR A 111 -14.72 6.52 30.05
CA TYR A 111 -16.13 6.18 30.30
C TYR A 111 -16.83 5.53 29.11
N GLN A 112 -16.20 5.47 27.93
CA GLN A 112 -16.81 4.92 26.72
C GLN A 112 -17.04 3.41 26.90
N PRO A 113 -18.27 2.89 26.81
CA PRO A 113 -18.51 1.45 26.93
C PRO A 113 -17.87 0.68 25.76
N VAL A 114 -17.42 -0.54 26.03
CA VAL A 114 -16.97 -1.46 24.96
C VAL A 114 -18.22 -1.94 24.22
N ASP A 115 -18.20 -1.84 22.89
CA ASP A 115 -19.23 -2.45 22.05
C ASP A 115 -19.23 -3.97 22.23
N LYS A 116 -20.41 -4.54 22.50
CA LYS A 116 -20.60 -5.96 22.81
C LYS A 116 -20.98 -6.80 21.61
N THR A 117 -21.13 -6.18 20.44
CA THR A 117 -21.41 -6.89 19.20
C THR A 117 -20.22 -7.81 18.89
N PRO A 118 -20.39 -9.14 18.84
CA PRO A 118 -19.28 -10.05 18.59
C PRO A 118 -18.65 -9.82 17.22
N SER A 119 -17.33 -10.00 17.12
CA SER A 119 -16.57 -9.82 15.87
C SER A 119 -17.14 -10.63 14.71
N TRP A 120 -17.56 -11.88 14.96
CA TRP A 120 -18.18 -12.73 13.94
C TRP A 120 -19.49 -12.14 13.36
N ALA A 121 -20.26 -11.42 14.17
CA ALA A 121 -21.52 -10.83 13.73
C ALA A 121 -21.26 -9.60 12.85
N ILE A 122 -20.30 -8.76 13.25
CA ILE A 122 -19.86 -7.60 12.47
C ILE A 122 -19.22 -8.05 11.15
N TYR A 123 -18.38 -9.09 11.17
CA TYR A 123 -17.81 -9.69 9.96
C TYR A 123 -18.89 -10.19 9.01
N ASN A 124 -19.88 -10.94 9.51
CA ASN A 124 -20.99 -11.44 8.70
C ASN A 124 -21.86 -10.31 8.12
N GLN A 125 -21.95 -9.16 8.80
CA GLN A 125 -22.58 -7.96 8.28
C GLN A 125 -21.77 -7.38 7.12
N LEU A 126 -20.47 -7.15 7.31
CA LEU A 126 -19.57 -6.60 6.31
C LEU A 126 -19.58 -7.40 5.00
N ILE A 127 -19.43 -8.73 5.07
CA ILE A 127 -19.36 -9.55 3.85
C ILE A 127 -20.68 -9.66 3.09
N ARG A 128 -21.79 -9.43 3.78
CA ARG A 128 -23.14 -9.44 3.18
C ARG A 128 -23.45 -8.09 2.55
N ASP A 129 -23.14 -7.01 3.25
CA ASP A 129 -23.52 -5.65 2.87
C ASP A 129 -22.50 -5.04 1.88
N HIS A 130 -21.23 -5.48 1.92
CA HIS A 130 -20.13 -4.97 1.09
C HIS A 130 -19.30 -6.09 0.42
N PRO A 131 -19.90 -6.96 -0.42
CA PRO A 131 -19.23 -8.13 -0.96
C PRO A 131 -18.03 -7.84 -1.87
N LEU A 132 -17.94 -6.64 -2.46
CA LEU A 132 -16.78 -6.21 -3.26
C LEU A 132 -15.52 -6.05 -2.42
N HIS A 133 -15.66 -5.80 -1.12
CA HIS A 133 -14.59 -5.61 -0.15
C HIS A 133 -14.26 -6.91 0.63
N ASN A 134 -14.74 -8.05 0.16
CA ASN A 134 -14.58 -9.31 0.89
C ASN A 134 -13.11 -9.71 1.08
N SER A 135 -12.23 -9.38 0.13
CA SER A 135 -10.83 -9.80 0.19
C SER A 135 -10.11 -9.26 1.43
N GLU A 136 -10.31 -7.97 1.71
CA GLU A 136 -9.76 -7.27 2.87
C GLU A 136 -10.47 -7.65 4.16
N HIS A 137 -11.79 -7.88 4.11
CA HIS A 137 -12.57 -8.29 5.28
C HIS A 137 -12.19 -9.69 5.73
N GLU A 138 -12.02 -10.62 4.80
CA GLU A 138 -11.60 -11.98 5.09
C GLU A 138 -10.13 -12.02 5.57
N LEU A 139 -9.23 -11.18 5.03
CA LEU A 139 -7.87 -11.05 5.56
C LEU A 139 -7.88 -10.57 7.01
N LEU A 140 -8.68 -9.54 7.30
CA LEU A 140 -8.87 -9.04 8.65
C LEU A 140 -9.45 -10.13 9.57
N GLN A 141 -10.44 -10.91 9.12
CA GLN A 141 -11.00 -12.02 9.89
C GLN A 141 -9.96 -13.10 10.19
N VAL A 142 -9.14 -13.48 9.20
CA VAL A 142 -8.08 -14.49 9.35
C VAL A 142 -7.07 -14.08 10.42
N ALA A 143 -6.55 -12.85 10.35
CA ALA A 143 -5.55 -12.36 11.28
C ALA A 143 -6.16 -11.97 12.64
N GLY A 144 -7.23 -11.17 12.61
CA GLY A 144 -7.90 -10.61 13.79
C GLY A 144 -8.45 -11.67 14.73
N SER A 145 -9.07 -12.73 14.20
CA SER A 145 -9.57 -13.84 15.04
C SER A 145 -8.47 -14.59 15.79
N LYS A 146 -7.23 -14.52 15.29
CA LYS A 146 -6.03 -15.14 15.86
C LYS A 146 -5.04 -14.14 16.46
N LEU A 147 -5.44 -12.89 16.65
CA LEU A 147 -4.57 -11.82 17.12
C LEU A 147 -3.94 -12.15 18.48
N ALA A 148 -4.73 -12.62 19.46
CA ALA A 148 -4.21 -13.02 20.77
C ALA A 148 -3.15 -14.13 20.67
N GLU A 149 -3.44 -15.18 19.91
CA GLU A 149 -2.55 -16.31 19.70
C GLU A 149 -1.26 -15.89 18.98
N CYS A 150 -1.34 -14.97 18.02
CA CYS A 150 -0.18 -14.42 17.34
C CYS A 150 0.68 -13.58 18.29
N LEU A 151 0.06 -12.65 19.03
CA LEU A 151 0.75 -11.78 19.98
C LEU A 151 1.46 -12.58 21.09
N ALA A 152 0.85 -13.67 21.56
CA ALA A 152 1.43 -14.57 22.55
C ALA A 152 2.45 -15.58 21.99
N GLY A 153 2.56 -15.69 20.65
CA GLY A 153 3.49 -16.62 19.99
C GLY A 153 2.98 -18.05 19.82
N ALA A 154 1.70 -18.30 20.06
CA ALA A 154 1.07 -19.61 19.86
C ALA A 154 0.79 -19.93 18.37
N ILE A 155 0.65 -18.89 17.54
CA ILE A 155 0.51 -19.01 16.09
C ILE A 155 1.58 -18.15 15.41
N GLU A 156 2.22 -18.70 14.38
CA GLU A 156 3.17 -17.95 13.56
C GLU A 156 2.42 -17.18 12.44
N PRO A 157 2.41 -15.83 12.44
CA PRO A 157 1.63 -15.04 11.50
C PRO A 157 1.99 -15.24 10.03
N LEU A 158 3.28 -15.49 9.70
CA LEU A 158 3.69 -15.70 8.31
C LEU A 158 3.04 -16.96 7.75
N SER A 159 2.94 -18.04 8.53
CA SER A 159 2.23 -19.26 8.13
C SER A 159 0.72 -19.05 8.03
N LEU A 160 0.15 -18.18 8.85
CA LEU A 160 -1.28 -17.85 8.81
C LEU A 160 -1.63 -17.08 7.52
N ILE A 161 -0.85 -16.05 7.22
CA ILE A 161 -1.10 -15.09 6.13
C ILE A 161 -0.64 -15.65 4.77
N PHE A 162 0.56 -16.23 4.68
CA PHE A 162 1.15 -16.74 3.43
C PHE A 162 0.97 -18.25 3.22
N GLY A 163 0.38 -18.96 4.19
CA GLY A 163 0.02 -20.37 4.05
C GLY A 163 -1.28 -20.54 3.27
N LYS A 164 -2.35 -20.94 3.97
CA LYS A 164 -3.66 -21.21 3.33
C LYS A 164 -4.30 -19.96 2.71
N SER A 165 -3.95 -18.77 3.20
CA SER A 165 -4.53 -17.50 2.74
C SER A 165 -3.74 -16.83 1.61
N ARG A 166 -2.78 -17.52 0.98
CA ARG A 166 -2.01 -16.95 -0.14
C ARG A 166 -2.89 -16.53 -1.32
N GLY A 167 -3.93 -17.30 -1.65
CA GLY A 167 -4.88 -16.94 -2.71
C GLY A 167 -5.68 -15.68 -2.38
N LEU A 168 -6.02 -15.50 -1.11
CA LEU A 168 -6.74 -14.32 -0.61
C LEU A 168 -5.87 -13.06 -0.64
N LEU A 169 -4.58 -13.16 -0.26
CA LEU A 169 -3.63 -12.06 -0.45
C LEU A 169 -3.51 -11.64 -1.92
N GLN A 170 -3.49 -12.63 -2.83
CA GLN A 170 -3.46 -12.34 -4.25
C GLN A 170 -4.72 -11.61 -4.70
N GLU A 171 -5.89 -12.05 -4.25
CA GLU A 171 -7.15 -11.37 -4.55
C GLU A 171 -7.12 -9.92 -4.07
N PHE A 172 -6.68 -9.69 -2.82
CA PHE A 172 -6.56 -8.34 -2.26
C PHE A 172 -5.65 -7.43 -3.09
N TYR A 173 -4.42 -7.85 -3.38
CA TYR A 173 -3.45 -7.01 -4.11
C TYR A 173 -3.77 -6.83 -5.61
N THR A 174 -4.67 -7.64 -6.19
CA THR A 174 -4.93 -7.62 -7.64
C THR A 174 -6.33 -7.17 -8.02
N ASN A 175 -7.31 -7.33 -7.13
CA ASN A 175 -8.73 -7.18 -7.44
C ASN A 175 -9.52 -6.42 -6.36
N ALA A 176 -8.93 -6.10 -5.18
CA ALA A 176 -9.63 -5.26 -4.22
C ALA A 176 -9.99 -3.90 -4.85
N PRO A 177 -11.22 -3.38 -4.63
CA PRO A 177 -11.72 -2.17 -5.28
C PRO A 177 -10.74 -0.98 -5.27
N MET A 178 -10.16 -0.67 -4.11
CA MET A 178 -9.19 0.42 -3.96
C MET A 178 -7.92 0.24 -4.79
N PHE A 179 -7.40 -0.99 -4.86
CA PHE A 179 -6.23 -1.30 -5.69
C PHE A 179 -6.58 -1.19 -7.17
N VAL A 180 -7.74 -1.71 -7.58
CA VAL A 180 -8.20 -1.62 -8.97
C VAL A 180 -8.33 -0.16 -9.41
N ALA A 181 -8.98 0.68 -8.61
CA ALA A 181 -9.14 2.10 -8.90
C ALA A 181 -7.78 2.82 -9.05
N ALA A 182 -6.88 2.64 -8.08
CA ALA A 182 -5.57 3.27 -8.10
C ALA A 182 -4.68 2.76 -9.25
N SER A 183 -4.71 1.45 -9.54
CA SER A 183 -3.98 0.85 -10.66
C SER A 183 -4.50 1.34 -12.01
N LYS A 184 -5.82 1.48 -12.19
CA LYS A 184 -6.42 2.08 -13.40
C LYS A 184 -5.97 3.53 -13.58
N PHE A 185 -5.97 4.31 -12.50
CA PHE A 185 -5.52 5.70 -12.57
C PHE A 185 -4.03 5.81 -12.90
N ALA A 186 -3.16 5.02 -12.26
CA ALA A 186 -1.73 4.96 -12.58
C ALA A 186 -1.49 4.53 -14.04
N CYS A 187 -2.27 3.57 -14.52
CA CYS A 187 -2.27 3.13 -15.92
C CYS A 187 -2.65 4.26 -16.88
N GLU A 188 -3.68 5.03 -16.57
CA GLU A 188 -4.12 6.14 -17.42
C GLU A 188 -3.05 7.23 -17.53
N ILE A 189 -2.35 7.55 -16.43
CA ILE A 189 -1.20 8.46 -16.44
C ILE A 189 -0.11 7.97 -17.40
N ILE A 190 0.30 6.70 -17.28
CA ILE A 190 1.34 6.11 -18.14
C ILE A 190 0.87 6.07 -19.61
N GLY A 191 -0.37 5.66 -19.84
CA GLY A 191 -0.97 5.56 -21.17
C GLY A 191 -1.02 6.91 -21.89
N ARG A 192 -1.46 7.96 -21.19
CA ARG A 192 -1.49 9.34 -21.73
C ARG A 192 -0.11 9.94 -21.93
N ALA A 193 0.83 9.68 -21.00
CA ALA A 193 2.21 10.14 -21.11
C ALA A 193 2.88 9.62 -22.39
N PHE A 194 2.58 8.39 -22.80
CA PHE A 194 3.14 7.75 -23.99
C PHE A 194 2.20 7.67 -25.20
N ALA A 195 1.02 8.26 -25.13
CA ALA A 195 0.09 8.30 -26.26
C ALA A 195 0.75 8.93 -27.50
N GLY A 196 0.63 8.25 -28.64
CA GLY A 196 1.20 8.67 -29.93
C GLY A 196 2.72 8.52 -30.06
N VAL A 197 3.42 7.98 -29.05
CA VAL A 197 4.87 7.73 -29.14
C VAL A 197 5.12 6.54 -30.06
N THR A 198 5.91 6.76 -31.12
CA THR A 198 6.26 5.73 -32.12
C THR A 198 7.62 5.07 -31.86
N SER A 199 8.46 5.65 -31.01
CA SER A 199 9.70 5.06 -30.55
C SER A 199 9.46 4.09 -29.39
N ARG A 200 10.35 3.09 -29.22
CA ARG A 200 10.27 2.16 -28.10
C ARG A 200 10.41 2.88 -26.75
N VAL A 201 9.41 2.76 -25.89
CA VAL A 201 9.45 3.23 -24.49
C VAL A 201 9.98 2.12 -23.57
N GLU A 202 10.72 2.51 -22.55
CA GLU A 202 11.32 1.61 -21.56
C GLU A 202 10.71 1.94 -20.20
N ILE A 203 10.00 0.99 -19.62
CA ILE A 203 9.28 1.14 -18.34
C ILE A 203 9.78 0.07 -17.39
N LEU A 204 10.09 0.43 -16.14
CA LEU A 204 10.44 -0.53 -15.09
C LEU A 204 9.39 -0.53 -13.99
N GLU A 205 9.00 -1.70 -13.50
CA GLU A 205 8.16 -1.82 -12.30
C GLU A 205 8.97 -2.39 -11.13
N VAL A 206 9.08 -1.63 -10.05
CA VAL A 206 9.73 -2.00 -8.80
C VAL A 206 8.74 -2.72 -7.90
N GLY A 207 9.07 -3.96 -7.51
CA GLY A 207 8.22 -4.74 -6.62
C GLY A 207 6.89 -5.08 -7.24
N ALA A 208 6.91 -5.52 -8.51
CA ALA A 208 5.71 -5.82 -9.27
C ALA A 208 4.88 -6.97 -8.66
N GLY A 209 5.50 -7.81 -7.80
CA GLY A 209 4.80 -8.78 -6.96
C GLY A 209 3.94 -9.73 -7.77
N LEU A 210 2.62 -9.67 -7.53
CA LEU A 210 1.64 -10.52 -8.19
C LEU A 210 1.14 -9.96 -9.54
N GLY A 211 1.59 -8.76 -9.93
CA GLY A 211 1.26 -8.11 -11.19
C GLY A 211 -0.10 -7.41 -11.22
N GLY A 212 -0.59 -6.98 -10.04
CA GLY A 212 -1.91 -6.33 -9.90
C GLY A 212 -2.02 -5.05 -10.73
N THR A 213 -0.96 -4.23 -10.76
CA THR A 213 -0.91 -3.01 -11.59
C THR A 213 -0.38 -3.32 -12.99
N THR A 214 0.60 -4.23 -13.11
CA THR A 214 1.24 -4.63 -14.37
C THR A 214 0.23 -4.96 -15.48
N LYS A 215 -0.83 -5.73 -15.16
CA LYS A 215 -1.85 -6.13 -16.16
C LYS A 215 -2.48 -4.92 -16.85
N TYR A 216 -2.91 -3.92 -16.07
CA TYR A 216 -3.55 -2.72 -16.60
C TYR A 216 -2.61 -1.91 -17.48
N VAL A 217 -1.36 -1.74 -17.05
CA VAL A 217 -0.37 -0.94 -17.79
C VAL A 217 -0.01 -1.61 -19.12
N LEU A 218 0.25 -2.92 -19.11
CA LEU A 218 0.55 -3.65 -20.34
C LEU A 218 -0.62 -3.62 -21.32
N ASP A 219 -1.85 -3.87 -20.84
CA ASP A 219 -3.05 -3.83 -21.68
C ASP A 219 -3.22 -2.46 -22.35
N LYS A 220 -3.03 -1.38 -21.59
CA LYS A 220 -3.15 -0.01 -22.11
C LYS A 220 -2.06 0.36 -23.12
N LEU A 221 -0.83 -0.11 -22.91
CA LEU A 221 0.25 0.12 -23.88
C LEU A 221 -0.01 -0.62 -25.20
N VAL A 222 -0.56 -1.83 -25.13
CA VAL A 222 -1.00 -2.61 -26.30
C VAL A 222 -2.17 -1.91 -27.00
N GLU A 223 -3.20 -1.50 -26.25
CA GLU A 223 -4.37 -0.77 -26.76
C GLU A 223 -3.96 0.51 -27.50
N ASN A 224 -3.04 1.28 -26.93
CA ASN A 224 -2.53 2.52 -27.53
C ASN A 224 -1.49 2.30 -28.64
N ALA A 225 -1.20 1.04 -29.01
CA ALA A 225 -0.17 0.67 -29.98
C ALA A 225 1.21 1.28 -29.70
N VAL A 226 1.56 1.46 -28.43
CA VAL A 226 2.84 2.02 -27.99
C VAL A 226 3.90 0.93 -28.10
N PRO A 227 5.00 1.10 -28.84
CA PRO A 227 6.10 0.14 -28.81
C PRO A 227 6.79 0.22 -27.44
N PHE A 228 6.87 -0.89 -26.69
CA PHE A 228 7.44 -0.86 -25.34
C PHE A 228 8.34 -2.06 -25.02
N THR A 229 9.26 -1.84 -24.08
CA THR A 229 9.89 -2.89 -23.27
C THR A 229 9.58 -2.60 -21.80
N TYR A 230 9.03 -3.61 -21.12
CA TYR A 230 8.61 -3.53 -19.73
C TYR A 230 9.52 -4.40 -18.86
N THR A 231 10.34 -3.79 -18.01
CA THR A 231 11.19 -4.50 -17.07
C THR A 231 10.42 -4.77 -15.78
N TYR A 232 9.90 -5.99 -15.65
CA TYR A 232 9.25 -6.51 -14.46
C TYR A 232 10.29 -6.90 -13.41
N THR A 233 10.24 -6.28 -12.24
CA THR A 233 11.21 -6.57 -11.17
C THR A 233 10.57 -6.89 -9.83
N ASP A 234 11.22 -7.77 -9.09
CA ASP A 234 10.85 -8.14 -7.73
C ASP A 234 12.06 -8.76 -7.00
N ILE A 235 12.07 -8.74 -5.67
CA ILE A 235 13.09 -9.46 -4.87
C ILE A 235 12.83 -10.98 -4.91
N SER A 236 11.58 -11.37 -5.12
CA SER A 236 11.09 -12.73 -5.07
C SER A 236 11.25 -13.43 -6.42
N SER A 237 12.14 -14.41 -6.46
CA SER A 237 12.33 -15.25 -7.65
C SER A 237 11.07 -16.03 -8.04
N SER A 238 10.22 -16.37 -7.08
CA SER A 238 8.95 -17.07 -7.36
C SER A 238 7.97 -16.18 -8.11
N PHE A 239 7.86 -14.89 -7.75
CA PHE A 239 7.01 -13.95 -8.47
C PHE A 239 7.50 -13.71 -9.90
N LEU A 240 8.82 -13.58 -10.10
CA LEU A 240 9.39 -13.48 -11.44
C LEU A 240 9.08 -14.73 -12.30
N ALA A 241 9.19 -15.93 -11.72
CA ALA A 241 8.89 -17.17 -12.43
C ALA A 241 7.41 -17.30 -12.81
N GLU A 242 6.50 -16.89 -11.93
CA GLU A 242 5.06 -16.84 -12.19
C GLU A 242 4.72 -15.81 -13.27
N ALA A 243 5.28 -14.60 -13.19
CA ALA A 243 5.08 -13.54 -14.17
C ALA A 243 5.60 -13.93 -15.56
N LYS A 244 6.75 -14.60 -15.64
CA LYS A 244 7.30 -15.11 -16.91
C LYS A 244 6.36 -16.08 -17.61
N LYS A 245 5.64 -16.92 -16.87
CA LYS A 245 4.60 -17.81 -17.43
C LYS A 245 3.38 -17.01 -17.89
N ARG A 246 2.93 -16.05 -17.06
CA ARG A 246 1.74 -15.23 -17.32
C ARG A 246 1.87 -14.43 -18.61
N TYR A 247 3.02 -13.78 -18.83
CA TYR A 247 3.24 -12.89 -19.97
C TYR A 247 3.95 -13.54 -21.16
N ALA A 248 4.05 -14.88 -21.19
CA ALA A 248 4.67 -15.61 -22.30
C ALA A 248 3.94 -15.46 -23.65
N HIS A 249 2.68 -14.99 -23.62
CA HIS A 249 1.87 -14.72 -24.81
C HIS A 249 2.24 -13.41 -25.51
N LEU A 250 2.98 -12.51 -24.85
CA LEU A 250 3.42 -11.26 -25.46
C LEU A 250 4.62 -11.48 -26.40
N PRO A 251 4.82 -10.63 -27.42
CA PRO A 251 5.95 -10.76 -28.33
C PRO A 251 7.30 -10.77 -27.61
N PRO A 252 8.30 -11.54 -28.09
CA PRO A 252 9.64 -11.54 -27.51
C PRO A 252 10.23 -10.13 -27.38
N GLY A 253 10.78 -9.82 -26.20
CA GLY A 253 11.35 -8.50 -25.89
C GLY A 253 10.35 -7.45 -25.38
N SER A 254 9.05 -7.78 -25.30
CA SER A 254 8.04 -6.90 -24.70
C SER A 254 8.18 -6.80 -23.18
N VAL A 255 8.54 -7.91 -22.52
CA VAL A 255 8.74 -7.95 -21.07
C VAL A 255 10.09 -8.59 -20.73
N GLU A 256 10.86 -7.91 -19.88
CA GLU A 256 12.09 -8.41 -19.27
C GLU A 256 11.85 -8.71 -17.79
N PHE A 257 12.41 -9.79 -17.26
CA PHE A 257 12.27 -10.16 -15.84
C PHE A 257 13.62 -10.04 -15.16
N VAL A 258 13.74 -9.15 -14.17
CA VAL A 258 15.01 -8.85 -13.50
C VAL A 258 14.83 -8.84 -11.98
N PRO A 259 15.60 -9.63 -11.23
CA PRO A 259 15.60 -9.49 -9.77
C PRO A 259 16.17 -8.13 -9.37
N LEU A 260 15.41 -7.38 -8.58
CA LEU A 260 15.82 -6.06 -8.11
C LEU A 260 15.42 -5.88 -6.65
N ASP A 261 16.39 -5.49 -5.84
CA ASP A 261 16.20 -5.02 -4.47
C ASP A 261 16.41 -3.52 -4.47
N ILE A 262 15.34 -2.75 -4.29
CA ILE A 262 15.39 -1.28 -4.42
C ILE A 262 16.14 -0.59 -3.28
N GLU A 263 16.39 -1.29 -2.16
CA GLU A 263 17.23 -0.79 -1.07
C GLU A 263 18.71 -0.72 -1.48
N LYS A 264 19.11 -1.49 -2.50
CA LYS A 264 20.48 -1.55 -2.99
C LYS A 264 20.69 -0.62 -4.18
N THR A 265 21.94 -0.14 -4.33
CA THR A 265 22.35 0.61 -5.53
C THR A 265 21.98 -0.18 -6.79
N PRO A 266 21.20 0.41 -7.71
CA PRO A 266 20.80 -0.29 -8.92
C PRO A 266 22.01 -0.70 -9.78
N PRO A 267 21.95 -1.84 -10.47
CA PRO A 267 22.98 -2.22 -11.45
C PRO A 267 23.18 -1.12 -12.50
N GLU A 268 24.42 -0.89 -12.93
CA GLU A 268 24.78 0.17 -13.89
C GLU A 268 23.97 0.06 -15.20
N LYS A 269 23.71 -1.17 -15.68
CA LYS A 269 22.89 -1.43 -16.88
C LYS A 269 21.43 -0.95 -16.79
N LEU A 270 20.92 -0.70 -15.58
CA LEU A 270 19.56 -0.21 -15.34
C LEU A 270 19.54 1.29 -15.07
N CYS A 271 20.69 1.92 -14.77
CA CYS A 271 20.76 3.33 -14.44
C CYS A 271 20.55 4.19 -15.69
N GLY A 272 19.72 5.23 -15.57
CA GLY A 272 19.45 6.18 -16.64
C GLY A 272 18.73 5.60 -17.86
N ARG A 273 18.10 4.42 -17.74
CA ARG A 273 17.47 3.70 -18.87
C ARG A 273 15.99 4.08 -19.06
N PHE A 274 15.27 4.27 -17.97
CA PHE A 274 13.81 4.18 -18.00
C PHE A 274 13.14 5.53 -18.24
N HIS A 275 12.11 5.50 -19.09
CA HIS A 275 11.22 6.63 -19.34
C HIS A 275 10.22 6.80 -18.19
N ALA A 276 9.76 5.68 -17.63
CA ALA A 276 8.94 5.66 -16.43
C ALA A 276 9.37 4.54 -15.49
N VAL A 277 9.29 4.80 -14.19
CA VAL A 277 9.36 3.76 -13.15
C VAL A 277 8.02 3.71 -12.44
N LEU A 278 7.47 2.52 -12.26
CA LEU A 278 6.25 2.26 -11.52
C LEU A 278 6.59 1.51 -10.23
N SER A 279 5.87 1.79 -9.15
CA SER A 279 5.81 0.89 -7.99
C SER A 279 4.44 0.96 -7.33
N SER A 280 3.91 -0.17 -6.87
CA SER A 280 2.62 -0.24 -6.21
C SER A 280 2.75 -0.96 -4.88
N ASN A 281 2.58 -0.22 -3.78
CA ASN A 281 2.60 -0.67 -2.40
C ASN A 281 3.81 -1.56 -2.06
N CYS A 282 5.00 -1.08 -2.43
CA CYS A 282 6.26 -1.78 -2.19
C CYS A 282 7.29 -0.90 -1.49
N VAL A 283 7.38 0.39 -1.86
CA VAL A 283 8.48 1.26 -1.39
C VAL A 283 8.34 1.54 0.10
N HIS A 284 7.12 1.63 0.64
CA HIS A 284 6.87 1.81 2.07
C HIS A 284 7.50 0.72 2.96
N ALA A 285 7.65 -0.50 2.45
CA ALA A 285 8.20 -1.65 3.17
C ALA A 285 9.74 -1.64 3.27
N THR A 286 10.39 -0.63 2.68
CA THR A 286 11.84 -0.47 2.71
C THR A 286 12.30 0.27 3.97
N ARG A 287 13.59 0.08 4.33
CA ARG A 287 14.20 0.71 5.51
C ARG A 287 14.20 2.24 5.43
N SER A 288 14.51 2.80 4.27
CA SER A 288 14.60 4.24 4.07
C SER A 288 13.90 4.65 2.78
N LEU A 289 12.85 5.47 2.90
CA LEU A 289 12.17 6.01 1.73
C LEU A 289 13.13 6.86 0.88
N ALA A 290 13.97 7.67 1.52
CA ALA A 290 14.97 8.49 0.83
C ALA A 290 15.99 7.63 0.06
N ALA A 291 16.50 6.54 0.66
CA ALA A 291 17.44 5.65 -0.04
C ALA A 291 16.77 4.97 -1.26
N SER A 292 15.57 4.40 -1.06
CA SER A 292 14.82 3.72 -2.11
C SER A 292 14.39 4.67 -3.23
N CYS A 293 13.85 5.84 -2.90
CA CYS A 293 13.48 6.86 -3.88
C CYS A 293 14.70 7.42 -4.62
N GLY A 294 15.83 7.58 -3.93
CA GLY A 294 17.10 7.97 -4.56
C GLY A 294 17.61 6.91 -5.54
N ASN A 295 17.39 5.62 -5.25
CA ASN A 295 17.70 4.54 -6.19
C ASN A 295 16.73 4.53 -7.37
N ILE A 296 15.43 4.78 -7.17
CA ILE A 296 14.46 4.99 -8.25
C ILE A 296 14.91 6.15 -9.16
N ARG A 297 15.35 7.27 -8.59
CA ARG A 297 15.83 8.43 -9.37
C ARG A 297 17.03 8.09 -10.27
N LYS A 298 17.90 7.16 -9.85
CA LYS A 298 19.03 6.66 -10.66
C LYS A 298 18.60 5.77 -11.81
N LEU A 299 17.48 5.05 -11.70
CA LEU A 299 16.93 4.22 -12.78
C LEU A 299 16.39 5.07 -13.94
N LEU A 300 15.86 6.25 -13.61
CA LEU A 300 15.26 7.16 -14.58
C LEU A 300 16.32 7.86 -15.44
N ARG A 301 16.04 7.92 -16.74
CA ARG A 301 16.76 8.80 -17.67
C ARG A 301 16.42 10.27 -17.41
N PRO A 302 17.17 11.25 -17.96
CA PRO A 302 16.76 12.65 -17.94
C PRO A 302 15.36 12.84 -18.56
N GLY A 303 14.45 13.51 -17.83
CA GLY A 303 13.06 13.70 -18.23
C GLY A 303 12.17 12.45 -18.11
N GLY A 304 12.63 11.40 -17.43
CA GLY A 304 11.77 10.30 -16.98
C GLY A 304 11.03 10.65 -15.69
N PHE A 305 9.95 9.92 -15.39
CA PHE A 305 9.11 10.16 -14.21
C PHE A 305 8.85 8.86 -13.43
N VAL A 306 8.51 8.98 -12.16
CA VAL A 306 8.05 7.86 -11.33
C VAL A 306 6.55 7.98 -11.08
N VAL A 307 5.86 6.84 -11.08
CA VAL A 307 4.49 6.67 -10.59
C VAL A 307 4.52 5.73 -9.39
N LEU A 308 4.06 6.18 -8.23
CA LEU A 308 3.91 5.37 -7.03
C LEU A 308 2.42 5.21 -6.72
N VAL A 309 1.99 4.00 -6.38
CA VAL A 309 0.66 3.74 -5.83
C VAL A 309 0.86 3.30 -4.39
N GLU A 310 0.52 4.15 -3.41
CA GLU A 310 0.85 3.93 -2.00
C GLU A 310 -0.33 4.26 -1.09
N PHE A 311 -0.56 3.46 -0.06
CA PHE A 311 -1.48 3.83 1.02
C PHE A 311 -0.91 5.04 1.76
N THR A 312 -1.63 6.17 1.68
CA THR A 312 -1.27 7.43 2.34
C THR A 312 -2.15 7.74 3.54
N THR A 313 -3.30 7.07 3.64
CA THR A 313 -4.15 7.11 4.83
C THR A 313 -4.09 5.77 5.53
N ARG A 314 -3.76 5.79 6.82
CA ARG A 314 -3.64 4.59 7.63
C ARG A 314 -5.01 3.92 7.80
N LEU A 315 -5.08 2.63 7.50
CA LEU A 315 -6.24 1.79 7.76
C LEU A 315 -5.88 0.78 8.85
N SER A 316 -6.49 0.91 10.05
CA SER A 316 -6.18 0.07 11.22
C SER A 316 -6.25 -1.44 10.95
N TRP A 317 -7.08 -1.86 9.99
CA TRP A 317 -7.17 -3.27 9.62
C TRP A 317 -5.88 -3.79 8.95
N LEU A 318 -5.17 -2.95 8.18
CA LEU A 318 -3.87 -3.30 7.61
C LEU A 318 -2.88 -3.64 8.73
N ASP A 319 -2.91 -2.90 9.84
CA ASP A 319 -2.01 -3.14 10.97
C ASP A 319 -2.33 -4.42 11.72
N LEU A 320 -3.62 -4.79 11.84
CA LEU A 320 -4.00 -6.05 12.46
C LEU A 320 -3.61 -7.27 11.60
N VAL A 321 -3.44 -7.08 10.29
CA VAL A 321 -2.99 -8.13 9.37
C VAL A 321 -1.47 -8.10 9.23
N PHE A 322 -0.93 -7.05 8.61
CA PHE A 322 0.47 -6.95 8.23
C PHE A 322 1.37 -6.49 9.38
N GLY A 323 0.85 -5.77 10.38
CA GLY A 323 1.60 -5.41 11.58
C GLY A 323 2.01 -6.61 12.46
N LEU A 324 1.48 -7.81 12.18
CA LEU A 324 1.99 -9.05 12.76
C LEU A 324 3.32 -9.52 12.11
N LEU A 325 3.68 -8.98 10.95
CA LEU A 325 4.86 -9.35 10.18
C LEU A 325 6.01 -8.38 10.44
N GLU A 326 7.22 -8.90 10.55
CA GLU A 326 8.43 -8.08 10.73
C GLU A 326 8.65 -7.09 9.59
N GLY A 327 8.22 -7.45 8.37
CA GLY A 327 8.29 -6.61 7.17
C GLY A 327 7.63 -5.24 7.34
N TRP A 328 6.54 -5.15 8.13
CA TRP A 328 5.78 -3.92 8.37
C TRP A 328 6.54 -2.92 9.25
N TRP A 329 7.59 -3.37 9.95
CA TRP A 329 8.34 -2.58 10.93
C TRP A 329 9.81 -2.40 10.55
N ARG A 330 10.16 -2.60 9.27
CA ARG A 330 11.56 -2.51 8.80
C ARG A 330 12.10 -1.09 8.68
N PHE A 331 11.25 -0.07 8.72
CA PHE A 331 11.66 1.32 8.55
C PHE A 331 12.69 1.74 9.61
N ASP A 332 13.69 2.51 9.18
CA ASP A 332 14.83 2.99 9.98
C ASP A 332 15.29 4.37 9.43
N ASP A 333 14.33 5.25 9.23
CA ASP A 333 14.52 6.60 8.65
C ASP A 333 13.75 7.69 9.43
N GLY A 334 13.43 7.40 10.69
CA GLY A 334 12.70 8.31 11.59
C GLY A 334 11.18 8.27 11.44
N ARG A 335 10.63 7.49 10.49
CA ARG A 335 9.20 7.19 10.46
C ARG A 335 8.77 6.48 11.74
N THR A 336 7.50 6.68 12.13
CA THR A 336 6.85 5.96 13.23
C THR A 336 5.93 4.85 12.74
N HIS A 337 5.74 4.75 11.42
CA HIS A 337 4.90 3.76 10.74
C HIS A 337 5.45 3.55 9.31
N CYS A 338 5.24 2.37 8.71
CA CYS A 338 5.76 2.11 7.36
C CYS A 338 5.06 2.98 6.30
N LEU A 339 3.75 3.13 6.40
CA LEU A 339 2.96 4.02 5.56
C LEU A 339 3.30 5.49 5.84
N ALA A 340 3.26 6.29 4.78
CA ALA A 340 3.58 7.71 4.78
C ALA A 340 2.45 8.47 4.09
N ASP A 341 2.08 9.62 4.62
CA ASP A 341 1.15 10.53 3.94
C ASP A 341 1.79 11.16 2.70
N GLU A 342 0.96 11.78 1.87
CA GLU A 342 1.35 12.46 0.63
C GLU A 342 2.43 13.53 0.83
N HIS A 343 2.46 14.22 1.98
CA HIS A 343 3.42 15.28 2.27
C HIS A 343 4.80 14.71 2.64
N LEU A 344 4.84 13.61 3.39
CA LEU A 344 6.07 12.89 3.66
C LEU A 344 6.64 12.28 2.38
N TRP A 345 5.81 11.74 1.49
CA TRP A 345 6.24 11.31 0.16
C TRP A 345 6.80 12.47 -0.67
N GLU A 346 6.08 13.60 -0.75
CA GLU A 346 6.51 14.78 -1.49
C GLU A 346 7.88 15.28 -1.01
N SER A 347 8.03 15.49 0.30
CA SER A 347 9.28 15.98 0.87
C SER A 347 10.44 15.00 0.64
N THR A 348 10.19 13.69 0.75
CA THR A 348 11.19 12.65 0.48
C THR A 348 11.62 12.64 -0.99
N LEU A 349 10.67 12.67 -1.93
CA LEU A 349 10.95 12.67 -3.36
C LEU A 349 11.70 13.94 -3.77
N LYS A 350 11.31 15.11 -3.25
CA LYS A 350 12.04 16.37 -3.48
C LYS A 350 13.47 16.33 -2.94
N ALA A 351 13.65 15.77 -1.73
CA ALA A 351 14.98 15.66 -1.12
C ALA A 351 15.96 14.80 -1.93
N VAL A 352 15.47 13.86 -2.75
CA VAL A 352 16.30 13.00 -3.61
C VAL A 352 16.42 13.50 -5.05
N GLY A 353 15.91 14.70 -5.36
CA GLY A 353 16.14 15.38 -6.62
C GLY A 353 15.04 15.25 -7.67
N PHE A 354 13.79 14.98 -7.26
CA PHE A 354 12.62 15.25 -8.10
C PHE A 354 12.18 16.72 -7.91
N GLU A 355 11.87 17.43 -8.99
CA GLU A 355 11.50 18.85 -8.91
C GLU A 355 10.03 19.03 -8.52
N ASN A 356 9.17 18.17 -9.07
CA ASN A 356 7.72 18.24 -8.89
C ASN A 356 7.19 16.92 -8.35
N VAL A 357 6.19 17.00 -7.47
CA VAL A 357 5.44 15.85 -6.99
C VAL A 357 3.96 16.23 -7.03
N LEU A 358 3.16 15.36 -7.63
CA LEU A 358 1.71 15.45 -7.73
C LEU A 358 1.12 14.16 -7.15
N TRP A 359 -0.12 14.20 -6.65
CA TRP A 359 -0.81 13.00 -6.18
C TRP A 359 -2.30 13.06 -6.51
N SER A 360 -2.91 11.89 -6.68
CA SER A 360 -4.35 11.77 -6.95
C SER A 360 -5.12 12.29 -5.75
N ASP A 361 -6.06 13.17 -5.99
CA ASP A 361 -6.93 13.71 -4.95
C ASP A 361 -8.38 13.69 -5.43
N ALA A 362 -9.31 13.83 -4.50
CA ALA A 362 -10.73 13.91 -4.78
C ALA A 362 -11.39 14.97 -3.89
N GLU A 363 -12.44 15.63 -4.39
CA GLU A 363 -13.21 16.57 -3.58
C GLU A 363 -14.02 15.82 -2.51
N GLY A 364 -14.20 16.44 -1.33
CA GLY A 364 -15.03 15.89 -0.25
C GLY A 364 -14.34 14.81 0.60
N ASN A 365 -15.10 13.82 1.05
CA ASN A 365 -14.62 12.72 1.90
C ASN A 365 -14.03 11.54 1.11
N ASP A 366 -14.09 11.56 -0.22
CA ASP A 366 -13.69 10.43 -1.08
C ASP A 366 -12.18 10.39 -1.37
N LYS A 367 -11.34 10.75 -0.38
CA LYS A 367 -9.88 10.70 -0.55
C LYS A 367 -9.47 9.32 -1.07
N PRO A 368 -8.81 9.22 -2.24
CA PRO A 368 -8.34 7.94 -2.76
C PRO A 368 -7.33 7.33 -1.81
N ASN A 369 -7.41 6.03 -1.56
CA ASN A 369 -6.44 5.34 -0.72
C ASN A 369 -6.37 3.87 -1.13
N PRO A 370 -5.31 3.41 -1.84
CA PRO A 370 -4.06 4.11 -2.13
C PRO A 370 -4.19 5.38 -2.99
N GLN A 371 -3.28 6.33 -2.81
CA GLN A 371 -3.10 7.45 -3.74
C GLN A 371 -2.03 7.11 -4.78
N THR A 372 -2.20 7.64 -5.99
CA THR A 372 -1.20 7.59 -7.04
C THR A 372 -0.40 8.90 -7.00
N LEU A 373 0.90 8.80 -6.68
CA LEU A 373 1.85 9.91 -6.70
C LEU A 373 2.68 9.87 -7.97
N VAL A 374 2.94 11.03 -8.56
CA VAL A 374 3.78 11.19 -9.75
C VAL A 374 4.88 12.20 -9.45
N ALA A 375 6.13 11.81 -9.62
CA ALA A 375 7.27 12.70 -9.42
C ALA A 375 8.20 12.73 -10.65
N PHE A 376 8.67 13.92 -10.98
CA PHE A 376 9.51 14.20 -12.14
C PHE A 376 10.47 15.35 -11.86
#